data_AF-A0A7X6TKB0-F1
#
_entry.id   AF-A0A7X6TKB0-F1
#
_cell.length_a   1.000
_cell.length_b   1.000
_cell.length_c   1.000
_cell.angle_alpha   90.00
_cell.angle_beta   90.00
_cell.angle_gamma   90.00
#
_symmetry.space_group_name_H-M   'P 1'
#
loop_
_entity.id
_entity.type
_entity.pdbx_description
1 polymer ?
#
loop_
_entity_poly.entity_id
_entity_poly.type
_entity_poly.pdbx_seq_one_letter_code
_entity_poly.pdbx_strand_id
1 'polypeptide(L)'
;AVLEQRNARIHRLGQTRTVQIITMVAADSYEAQVFALVRNKQDLFDNVVNEDATEDVIGVSKKLLDTLVENLAGPAAATEPATETTEAEPVAPPEAQSSAAASAPPPAADSTTLAIRQCIETLQQALGPRIKRIFGSGGGLVAVLDRVDSEADRLAEQLSARVPVALIDRLALRGLQRLGGGSPLAEAETYFDAATATGPAAEPLLRRQAREKLMAARLLVDQQLFDSALELVFAALLSAAADKAGLATPLNRAEVGVWAYGEALPRGLLDQDQVGLLMRAFSFAQGGAAPATLVSGLLEDAARFVESLPTTLPAQ
;
A
#
# COMPACT_ATOMS: atom_id res chain seq x y z
N ALA A 1 -18.63 -11.01 -20.17
CA ALA A 1 -18.78 -11.33 -21.61
C ALA A 1 -17.53 -12.01 -22.22
N VAL A 2 -16.51 -11.30 -22.73
CA VAL A 2 -15.40 -11.96 -23.48
C VAL A 2 -14.52 -12.84 -22.58
N LEU A 3 -14.16 -12.37 -21.38
CA LEU A 3 -13.35 -13.15 -20.43
C LEU A 3 -14.05 -14.44 -19.99
N GLU A 4 -15.35 -14.33 -19.72
CA GLU A 4 -16.22 -15.44 -19.35
C GLU A 4 -16.41 -16.44 -20.49
N GLN A 5 -16.55 -15.97 -21.72
CA GLN A 5 -16.56 -16.83 -22.90
C GLN A 5 -15.23 -17.58 -23.07
N ARG A 6 -14.10 -16.94 -22.73
CA ARG A 6 -12.78 -17.60 -22.74
C ARG A 6 -12.68 -18.66 -21.65
N ASN A 7 -13.16 -18.37 -20.44
CA ASN A 7 -13.21 -19.33 -19.33
C ASN A 7 -14.12 -20.53 -19.68
N ALA A 8 -15.29 -20.27 -20.26
CA ALA A 8 -16.25 -21.30 -20.66
C ALA A 8 -15.71 -22.28 -21.72
N ARG A 9 -14.73 -21.87 -22.55
CA ARG A 9 -14.07 -22.79 -23.49
C ARG A 9 -13.27 -23.90 -22.79
N ILE A 10 -12.84 -23.65 -21.55
CA ILE A 10 -12.13 -24.62 -20.72
C ILE A 10 -13.13 -25.50 -19.96
N HIS A 11 -14.21 -24.91 -19.44
CA HIS A 11 -15.34 -25.61 -18.81
C HIS A 11 -16.29 -26.26 -19.82
N ARG A 12 -15.73 -27.04 -20.77
CA ARG A 12 -16.50 -27.73 -21.82
C ARG A 12 -16.86 -29.17 -21.44
N LEU A 13 -17.90 -29.69 -22.09
CA LEU A 13 -18.31 -31.10 -21.96
C LEU A 13 -17.13 -32.02 -22.30
N GLY A 14 -16.77 -32.92 -21.38
CA GLY A 14 -15.61 -33.81 -21.49
C GLY A 14 -14.41 -33.42 -20.64
N GLN A 15 -14.44 -32.26 -19.96
CA GLN A 15 -13.46 -31.92 -18.94
C GLN A 15 -13.77 -32.67 -17.63
N THR A 16 -12.89 -33.60 -17.23
CA THR A 16 -13.08 -34.44 -16.04
C THR A 16 -12.23 -34.01 -14.84
N ARG A 17 -11.27 -33.10 -15.03
CA ARG A 17 -10.39 -32.57 -13.97
C ARG A 17 -10.85 -31.19 -13.51
N THR A 18 -10.64 -30.90 -12.23
CA THR A 18 -10.86 -29.57 -11.65
C THR A 18 -10.06 -28.52 -12.41
N VAL A 19 -10.75 -27.45 -12.86
CA VAL A 19 -10.14 -26.34 -13.59
C VAL A 19 -9.95 -25.17 -12.63
N GLN A 20 -8.73 -24.63 -12.57
CA GLN A 20 -8.41 -23.43 -11.80
C GLN A 20 -8.06 -22.28 -12.76
N ILE A 21 -8.70 -21.13 -12.56
CA ILE A 21 -8.48 -19.93 -13.38
C ILE A 21 -7.91 -18.86 -12.46
N ILE A 22 -6.63 -18.52 -12.67
CA ILE A 22 -5.94 -17.50 -11.88
C ILE A 22 -5.91 -16.22 -12.72
N THR A 23 -6.62 -15.18 -12.26
CA THR A 23 -6.56 -13.85 -12.88
C THR A 23 -5.63 -12.98 -12.05
N MET A 24 -4.52 -12.55 -12.66
CA MET A 24 -3.56 -11.64 -12.01
C MET A 24 -3.96 -10.20 -12.27
N VAL A 25 -3.96 -9.36 -11.24
CA VAL A 25 -4.29 -7.94 -11.32
C VAL A 25 -3.31 -7.16 -10.46
N ALA A 26 -2.71 -6.11 -11.02
CA ALA A 26 -1.78 -5.26 -10.29
C ALA A 26 -2.53 -4.34 -9.30
N ALA A 27 -2.00 -4.20 -8.07
CA ALA A 27 -2.53 -3.26 -7.08
C ALA A 27 -2.43 -1.81 -7.57
N ASP A 28 -3.42 -0.98 -7.20
CA ASP A 28 -3.53 0.45 -7.55
C ASP A 28 -3.40 0.75 -9.05
N SER A 29 -3.78 -0.21 -9.89
CA SER A 29 -3.68 -0.09 -11.33
C SER A 29 -5.04 0.19 -11.98
N TYR A 30 -4.98 0.66 -13.22
CA TYR A 30 -6.15 0.78 -14.08
C TYR A 30 -6.87 -0.58 -14.25
N GLU A 31 -6.11 -1.69 -14.31
CA GLU A 31 -6.66 -3.05 -14.42
C GLU A 31 -7.51 -3.42 -13.20
N ALA A 32 -7.10 -3.01 -11.99
CA ALA A 32 -7.89 -3.21 -10.77
C ALA A 32 -9.23 -2.47 -10.81
N GLN A 33 -9.23 -1.24 -11.32
CA GLN A 33 -10.47 -0.47 -11.47
C GLN A 33 -11.40 -1.11 -12.50
N VAL A 34 -10.89 -1.50 -13.66
CA VAL A 34 -11.68 -2.17 -14.71
C VAL A 34 -12.23 -3.50 -14.19
N PHE A 35 -11.42 -4.27 -13.46
CA PHE A 35 -11.87 -5.53 -12.85
C PHE A 35 -13.03 -5.32 -11.87
N ALA A 36 -12.94 -4.31 -10.99
CA ALA A 36 -14.02 -3.95 -10.08
C ALA A 36 -15.30 -3.51 -10.80
N LEU A 37 -15.20 -2.70 -11.86
CA LEU A 37 -16.36 -2.28 -12.65
C LEU A 37 -17.05 -3.45 -13.35
N VAL A 38 -16.28 -4.39 -13.91
CA VAL A 38 -16.85 -5.58 -14.58
C VAL A 38 -17.55 -6.47 -13.57
N ARG A 39 -16.95 -6.69 -12.40
CA ARG A 39 -17.54 -7.48 -11.32
C ARG A 39 -18.87 -6.87 -10.83
N ASN A 40 -18.88 -5.57 -10.53
CA ASN A 40 -20.12 -4.89 -10.11
C ASN A 40 -21.25 -5.01 -11.16
N LYS A 41 -20.90 -4.99 -12.46
CA LYS A 41 -21.88 -5.21 -13.51
C LYS A 41 -22.39 -6.64 -13.52
N GLN A 42 -21.52 -7.63 -13.33
CA GLN A 42 -21.91 -9.04 -13.25
C GLN A 42 -22.84 -9.28 -12.07
N ASP A 43 -22.50 -8.77 -10.89
CA ASP A 43 -23.33 -8.90 -9.68
C ASP A 43 -24.74 -8.32 -9.91
N LEU A 44 -24.85 -7.18 -10.61
CA LEU A 44 -26.15 -6.61 -11.00
C LEU A 44 -26.93 -7.48 -12.00
N PHE A 45 -26.25 -8.16 -12.93
CA PHE A 45 -26.91 -9.07 -13.88
C PHE A 45 -27.34 -10.38 -13.21
N ASP A 46 -26.52 -10.94 -12.33
CA ASP A 46 -26.82 -12.18 -11.61
C ASP A 46 -28.05 -12.02 -10.71
N ASN A 47 -28.23 -10.85 -10.11
CA ASN A 47 -29.43 -10.51 -9.33
C ASN A 47 -30.70 -10.35 -10.18
N VAL A 48 -30.58 -10.05 -11.48
CA VAL A 48 -31.73 -9.95 -12.41
C VAL A 48 -32.08 -11.31 -13.03
N VAL A 49 -31.10 -12.21 -13.15
CA VAL A 49 -31.26 -13.51 -13.82
C VAL A 49 -31.66 -14.62 -12.84
N ASN A 50 -31.28 -14.53 -11.57
CA ASN A 50 -31.64 -15.53 -10.55
C ASN A 50 -32.91 -15.12 -9.80
N GLU A 51 -34.00 -15.87 -9.97
CA GLU A 51 -35.28 -15.66 -9.27
C GLU A 51 -35.18 -15.86 -7.73
N ASP A 52 -34.09 -16.46 -7.23
CA ASP A 52 -33.80 -16.70 -5.81
C ASP A 52 -32.84 -15.66 -5.19
N ALA A 53 -32.55 -14.54 -5.87
CA ALA A 53 -31.66 -13.51 -5.35
C ALA A 53 -32.26 -12.84 -4.10
N THR A 54 -31.52 -12.86 -3.00
CA THR A 54 -31.97 -12.36 -1.68
C THR A 54 -32.00 -10.83 -1.56
N GLU A 55 -31.53 -10.10 -2.57
CA GLU A 55 -31.48 -8.64 -2.58
C GLU A 55 -32.13 -8.07 -3.85
N ASP A 56 -33.25 -7.37 -3.67
CA ASP A 56 -33.94 -6.63 -4.73
C ASP A 56 -33.20 -5.32 -5.01
N VAL A 57 -32.16 -5.40 -5.85
CA VAL A 57 -31.37 -4.22 -6.24
C VAL A 57 -31.91 -3.67 -7.56
N ILE A 58 -32.72 -2.61 -7.44
CA ILE A 58 -33.14 -1.80 -8.58
C ILE A 58 -31.91 -1.08 -9.14
N GLY A 59 -31.51 -1.45 -10.36
CA GLY A 59 -30.41 -0.81 -11.08
C GLY A 59 -30.71 0.65 -11.40
N VAL A 60 -30.34 1.56 -10.50
CA VAL A 60 -30.59 2.99 -10.73
C VAL A 60 -29.49 3.55 -11.63
N SER A 61 -29.83 3.85 -12.88
CA SER A 61 -28.92 4.59 -13.76
C SER A 61 -28.72 6.02 -13.23
N LYS A 62 -27.55 6.62 -13.45
CA LYS A 62 -27.26 8.01 -13.04
C LYS A 62 -28.32 8.99 -13.56
N LYS A 63 -28.83 8.75 -14.77
CA LYS A 63 -29.94 9.53 -15.35
C LYS A 63 -31.26 9.36 -14.60
N LEU A 64 -31.55 8.16 -14.10
CA LEU A 64 -32.74 7.93 -13.28
C LEU A 64 -32.61 8.59 -11.91
N LEU A 65 -31.44 8.51 -11.28
CA LEU A 65 -31.15 9.27 -10.05
C LEU A 65 -31.26 10.78 -10.28
N ASP A 66 -30.65 11.30 -11.35
CA ASP A 66 -30.74 12.72 -11.69
C ASP A 66 -32.20 13.12 -11.95
N THR A 67 -33.00 12.32 -12.66
CA THR A 67 -34.44 12.60 -12.84
C THR A 67 -35.27 12.43 -11.57
N LEU A 68 -34.90 11.54 -10.66
CA LEU A 68 -35.57 11.37 -9.36
C LEU A 68 -35.23 12.53 -8.43
N VAL A 69 -33.98 12.99 -8.44
CA VAL A 69 -33.52 14.19 -7.73
C VAL A 69 -34.19 15.43 -8.32
N GLU A 70 -34.28 15.59 -9.64
CA GLU A 70 -35.00 16.68 -10.29
C GLU A 70 -36.51 16.65 -10.00
N ASN A 71 -37.14 15.47 -9.98
CA ASN A 71 -38.55 15.33 -9.64
C ASN A 71 -38.84 15.53 -8.14
N LEU A 72 -37.90 15.19 -7.24
CA LEU A 72 -37.99 15.54 -5.81
C LEU A 72 -37.65 17.02 -5.56
N ALA A 73 -36.88 17.66 -6.45
CA ALA A 73 -36.39 19.02 -6.29
C ALA A 73 -37.24 20.10 -7.00
N GLY A 74 -38.37 19.77 -7.62
CA GLY A 74 -39.24 20.78 -8.25
C GLY A 74 -40.39 21.27 -7.34
N PRO A 75 -40.84 22.55 -7.41
CA PRO A 75 -40.10 23.79 -7.62
C PRO A 75 -40.33 24.72 -6.41
N ALA A 76 -39.37 24.83 -5.49
CA ALA A 76 -39.36 25.91 -4.51
C ALA A 76 -38.72 27.15 -5.15
N ALA A 77 -39.59 27.98 -5.73
CA ALA A 77 -39.44 29.42 -5.96
C ALA A 77 -38.02 29.94 -6.24
N ALA A 78 -37.80 30.23 -7.52
CA ALA A 78 -36.79 31.14 -8.02
C ALA A 78 -36.74 32.46 -7.24
N THR A 79 -35.54 32.93 -6.89
CA THR A 79 -35.12 34.35 -6.97
C THR A 79 -33.59 34.42 -6.87
N GLU A 80 -32.94 34.61 -8.02
CA GLU A 80 -31.74 35.46 -8.18
C GLU A 80 -32.21 36.73 -8.90
N PRO A 81 -31.38 37.77 -9.16
CA PRO A 81 -30.35 38.46 -8.36
C PRO A 81 -30.46 40.00 -8.56
N ALA A 82 -29.52 40.80 -8.00
CA ALA A 82 -29.03 42.13 -8.46
C ALA A 82 -28.45 42.88 -7.23
N THR A 83 -27.33 43.61 -7.24
CA THR A 83 -26.75 44.60 -8.19
C THR A 83 -25.31 44.89 -7.65
N GLU A 84 -24.19 44.86 -8.39
CA GLU A 84 -23.63 45.93 -9.26
C GLU A 84 -23.73 47.34 -8.64
N THR A 85 -22.76 48.25 -8.52
CA THR A 85 -21.42 48.51 -9.08
C THR A 85 -20.90 49.77 -8.35
N THR A 86 -19.60 49.99 -8.17
CA THR A 86 -18.95 51.31 -8.37
C THR A 86 -17.43 51.15 -8.36
N GLU A 87 -16.86 51.43 -9.53
CA GLU A 87 -15.46 51.57 -9.88
C GLU A 87 -15.14 53.07 -9.97
N ALA A 88 -13.97 53.51 -9.47
CA ALA A 88 -13.23 54.68 -9.96
C ALA A 88 -11.87 54.83 -9.24
N GLU A 89 -10.82 54.37 -9.92
CA GLU A 89 -9.41 54.81 -9.88
C GLU A 89 -9.25 56.33 -10.20
N PRO A 90 -8.04 56.92 -10.37
CA PRO A 90 -6.68 56.67 -9.84
C PRO A 90 -5.96 58.00 -9.44
N VAL A 91 -4.75 57.98 -8.84
CA VAL A 91 -3.56 58.79 -9.25
C VAL A 91 -2.29 58.17 -8.64
N ALA A 92 -1.27 57.97 -9.48
CA ALA A 92 0.04 57.36 -9.19
C ALA A 92 1.13 58.42 -8.82
N PRO A 93 2.45 58.12 -8.90
CA PRO A 93 3.39 57.88 -7.80
C PRO A 93 4.48 59.00 -7.65
N PRO A 94 5.45 58.86 -6.71
CA PRO A 94 6.84 58.72 -7.19
C PRO A 94 7.78 57.82 -6.34
N GLU A 95 8.66 57.14 -7.08
CA GLU A 95 10.11 56.94 -6.93
C GLU A 95 10.78 56.75 -5.54
N ALA A 96 11.16 55.50 -5.29
CA ALA A 96 12.54 54.98 -5.11
C ALA A 96 13.66 55.83 -4.44
N GLN A 97 14.22 55.20 -3.38
CA GLN A 97 15.66 54.94 -3.09
C GLN A 97 16.23 55.42 -1.73
N SER A 98 16.76 54.42 -1.02
CA SER A 98 18.04 54.38 -0.30
C SER A 98 18.10 54.70 1.21
N SER A 99 18.30 53.62 1.96
CA SER A 99 19.35 53.41 2.98
C SER A 99 19.53 54.40 4.13
N ALA A 100 19.25 53.92 5.35
CA ALA A 100 20.18 54.06 6.47
C ALA A 100 19.95 52.92 7.49
N ALA A 101 20.96 52.05 7.61
CA ALA A 101 21.09 51.05 8.64
C ALA A 101 21.38 51.69 10.01
N ALA A 102 20.79 51.15 11.08
CA ALA A 102 21.46 50.92 12.37
C ALA A 102 20.50 50.29 13.39
N SER A 103 20.50 48.97 13.47
CA SER A 103 20.48 48.25 14.76
C SER A 103 20.74 46.78 14.52
N ALA A 104 21.98 46.36 14.72
CA ALA A 104 22.31 44.95 14.93
C ALA A 104 21.85 44.53 16.33
N PRO A 105 21.23 43.35 16.45
CA PRO A 105 21.56 42.42 17.52
C PRO A 105 22.05 41.06 16.96
N PRO A 106 22.87 40.30 17.71
CA PRO A 106 23.51 39.05 17.28
C PRO A 106 22.61 37.81 17.51
N PRO A 107 23.12 36.60 17.26
CA PRO A 107 22.94 35.83 16.03
C PRO A 107 21.53 35.21 15.88
N ALA A 108 20.82 35.52 14.80
CA ALA A 108 19.48 34.99 14.48
C ALA A 108 19.46 33.54 13.93
N ALA A 109 20.59 32.81 14.06
CA ALA A 109 20.68 31.43 13.58
C ALA A 109 19.92 30.48 14.51
N ASP A 110 19.95 30.71 15.83
CA ASP A 110 19.37 29.76 16.79
C ASP A 110 17.84 29.82 16.84
N SER A 111 17.21 31.00 16.71
CA SER A 111 15.75 31.14 16.76
C SER A 111 15.05 30.48 15.56
N THR A 112 15.65 30.62 14.37
CA THR A 112 15.12 30.06 13.13
C THR A 112 15.27 28.54 13.11
N THR A 113 16.43 28.02 13.54
CA THR A 113 16.66 26.58 13.68
C THR A 113 15.75 25.95 14.73
N LEU A 114 15.50 26.63 15.86
CA LEU A 114 14.54 26.16 16.86
C LEU A 114 13.09 26.17 16.33
N ALA A 115 12.70 27.17 15.56
CA ALA A 115 11.38 27.22 14.92
C ALA A 115 11.21 26.09 13.90
N ILE A 116 12.23 25.81 13.08
CA ILE A 116 12.23 24.70 12.13
C ILE A 116 12.09 23.35 12.86
N ARG A 117 12.85 23.13 13.94
CA ARG A 117 12.75 21.89 14.75
C ARG A 117 11.34 21.70 15.33
N GLN A 118 10.76 22.75 15.92
CA GLN A 118 9.40 22.70 16.46
C GLN A 118 8.34 22.43 15.38
N CYS A 119 8.50 23.01 14.18
CA CYS A 119 7.63 22.71 13.04
C CYS A 119 7.76 21.26 12.58
N ILE A 120 8.98 20.72 12.51
CA ILE A 120 9.23 19.31 12.15
C ILE A 120 8.60 18.37 13.18
N GLU A 121 8.77 18.63 14.49
CA GLU A 121 8.16 17.83 15.55
C GLU A 121 6.63 17.85 15.48
N THR A 122 6.03 19.02 15.22
CA THR A 122 4.56 19.15 15.08
C THR A 122 4.05 18.40 13.86
N LEU A 123 4.76 18.48 12.72
CA LEU A 123 4.44 17.71 11.52
C LEU A 123 4.56 16.20 11.79
N GLN A 124 5.61 15.75 12.47
CA GLN A 124 5.81 14.35 12.81
C GLN A 124 4.74 13.83 13.77
N GLN A 125 4.30 14.61 14.75
CA GLN A 125 3.23 14.22 15.68
C GLN A 125 1.87 14.13 14.97
N ALA A 126 1.56 15.08 14.08
CA ALA A 126 0.26 15.13 13.42
C ALA A 126 0.13 14.17 12.23
N LEU A 127 1.20 13.99 11.45
CA LEU A 127 1.16 13.25 10.18
C LEU A 127 1.92 11.91 10.25
N GLY A 128 2.75 11.69 11.27
CA GLY A 128 3.35 10.41 11.63
C GLY A 128 3.83 9.55 10.45
N PRO A 129 3.22 8.36 10.22
CA PRO A 129 3.68 7.39 9.21
C PRO A 129 3.43 7.83 7.74
N ARG A 130 2.63 8.88 7.54
CA ARG A 130 2.28 9.42 6.22
C ARG A 130 3.40 10.25 5.64
N ILE A 131 4.21 10.88 6.49
CA ILE A 131 5.40 11.62 6.06
C ILE A 131 6.42 10.62 5.52
N LYS A 132 6.82 10.84 4.28
CA LYS A 132 7.90 10.08 3.64
C LYS A 132 9.21 10.85 3.71
N ARG A 133 9.20 12.15 3.47
CA ARG A 133 10.42 12.97 3.50
C ARG A 133 10.09 14.40 3.92
N ILE A 134 11.04 15.10 4.52
CA ILE A 134 10.98 16.54 4.78
C ILE A 134 12.29 17.14 4.27
N PHE A 135 12.16 18.10 3.37
CA PHE A 135 13.25 18.92 2.87
C PHE A 135 13.16 20.31 3.49
N GLY A 136 14.29 20.99 3.65
CA GLY A 136 14.32 22.42 3.88
C GLY A 136 15.02 23.10 2.71
N SER A 137 14.36 24.13 2.18
CA SER A 137 14.86 24.90 1.05
C SER A 137 14.60 26.37 1.32
N GLY A 138 15.65 27.20 1.27
CA GLY A 138 15.54 28.66 1.37
C GLY A 138 14.85 29.21 2.63
N GLY A 139 14.89 28.49 3.75
CA GLY A 139 14.24 28.90 5.02
C GLY A 139 12.78 28.42 5.17
N GLY A 140 12.26 27.63 4.22
CA GLY A 140 10.99 26.93 4.33
C GLY A 140 11.15 25.41 4.39
N LEU A 141 10.07 24.71 4.72
CA LEU A 141 9.99 23.25 4.80
C LEU A 141 9.10 22.70 3.69
N VAL A 142 9.51 21.61 3.05
CA VAL A 142 8.69 20.86 2.10
C VAL A 142 8.53 19.45 2.64
N ALA A 143 7.32 19.09 3.05
CA ALA A 143 7.00 17.75 3.52
C ALA A 143 6.36 16.93 2.38
N VAL A 144 6.90 15.74 2.15
CA VAL A 144 6.41 14.75 1.19
C VAL A 144 5.54 13.75 1.92
N LEU A 145 4.29 13.65 1.51
CA LEU A 145 3.33 12.69 2.04
C LEU A 145 3.03 11.57 1.04
N ASP A 146 2.46 10.49 1.54
CA ASP A 146 1.83 9.45 0.72
C ASP A 146 0.61 9.98 -0.06
N ARG A 147 -0.23 10.79 0.59
CA ARG A 147 -1.35 11.52 0.02
C ARG A 147 -1.53 12.84 0.79
N VAL A 148 -1.76 13.93 0.07
CA VAL A 148 -2.15 15.22 0.65
C VAL A 148 -3.68 15.27 0.73
N ASP A 149 -4.22 15.59 1.90
CA ASP A 149 -5.65 15.79 2.13
C ASP A 149 -5.91 17.18 2.74
N SER A 150 -7.19 17.55 2.86
CA SER A 150 -7.62 18.87 3.36
C SER A 150 -7.33 19.11 4.84
N GLU A 151 -6.98 18.07 5.61
CA GLU A 151 -6.58 18.20 7.01
C GLU A 151 -5.08 18.51 7.10
N ALA A 152 -4.27 17.78 6.33
CA ALA A 152 -2.84 18.06 6.17
C ALA A 152 -2.60 19.47 5.62
N ASP A 153 -3.38 19.89 4.62
CA ASP A 153 -3.26 21.22 4.02
C ASP A 153 -3.54 22.35 5.03
N ARG A 154 -4.58 22.19 5.86
CA ARG A 154 -4.89 23.13 6.96
C ARG A 154 -3.80 23.19 8.02
N LEU A 155 -3.16 22.05 8.33
CA LEU A 155 -2.02 22.01 9.25
C LEU A 155 -0.80 22.75 8.67
N ALA A 156 -0.53 22.57 7.38
CA ALA A 156 0.55 23.29 6.71
C ALA A 156 0.31 24.81 6.66
N GLU A 157 -0.94 25.23 6.45
CA GLU A 157 -1.33 26.65 6.49
C GLU A 157 -1.11 27.26 7.89
N GLN A 158 -1.49 26.53 8.95
CA GLN A 158 -1.25 26.96 10.33
C GLN A 158 0.25 27.07 10.68
N LEU A 159 1.06 26.11 10.21
CA LEU A 159 2.51 26.10 10.44
C LEU A 159 3.25 27.15 9.60
N SER A 160 2.69 27.50 8.44
CA SER A 160 3.22 28.52 7.52
C SER A 160 3.27 29.93 8.13
N ALA A 161 2.51 30.19 9.20
CA ALA A 161 2.59 31.44 9.96
C ALA A 161 3.96 31.66 10.64
N ARG A 162 4.73 30.58 10.87
CA ARG A 162 6.05 30.64 11.54
C ARG A 162 7.19 30.28 10.60
N VAL A 163 7.03 29.25 9.78
CA VAL A 163 7.99 28.79 8.78
C VAL A 163 7.19 28.37 7.55
N PRO A 164 7.47 28.88 6.32
CA PRO A 164 6.73 28.49 5.14
C PRO A 164 6.76 26.97 4.95
N VAL A 165 5.61 26.29 4.98
CA VAL A 165 5.52 24.83 4.81
C VAL A 165 4.74 24.51 3.53
N ALA A 166 5.35 23.80 2.60
CA ALA A 166 4.69 23.24 1.43
C ALA A 166 4.50 21.73 1.59
N LEU A 167 3.34 21.22 1.21
CA LEU A 167 3.06 19.79 1.15
C LEU A 167 3.06 19.32 -0.30
N ILE A 168 3.72 18.20 -0.56
CA ILE A 168 3.70 17.56 -1.87
C ILE A 168 3.47 16.06 -1.72
N ASP A 169 2.86 15.45 -2.73
CA ASP A 169 2.71 14.00 -2.80
C ASP A 169 3.90 13.34 -3.52
N ARG A 170 3.90 12.01 -3.56
CA ARG A 170 4.93 11.23 -4.24
C ARG A 170 5.00 11.49 -5.75
N LEU A 171 3.87 11.80 -6.38
CA LEU A 171 3.80 11.97 -7.83
C LEU A 171 4.37 13.33 -8.24
N ALA A 172 4.04 14.39 -7.49
CA ALA A 172 4.63 15.71 -7.63
C ALA A 172 6.14 15.68 -7.37
N LEU A 173 6.60 14.96 -6.32
CA LEU A 173 8.03 14.79 -6.08
C LEU A 173 8.75 14.14 -7.27
N ARG A 174 8.18 13.06 -7.84
CA ARG A 174 8.73 12.43 -9.05
C ARG A 174 8.75 13.39 -10.23
N GLY A 175 7.72 14.22 -10.39
CA GLY A 175 7.67 15.27 -11.41
C GLY A 175 8.80 16.29 -11.25
N LEU A 176 9.01 16.79 -10.03
CA LEU A 176 10.08 17.72 -9.71
C LEU A 176 11.48 17.09 -9.89
N GLN A 177 11.65 15.82 -9.54
CA GLN A 177 12.93 15.12 -9.74
C GLN A 177 13.31 14.95 -11.23
N ARG A 178 12.32 14.90 -12.15
CA ARG A 178 12.60 14.85 -13.60
C ARG A 178 13.20 16.14 -14.14
N LEU A 179 13.04 17.26 -13.43
CA LEU A 179 13.68 18.53 -13.76
C LEU A 179 15.18 18.54 -13.39
N GLY A 180 15.67 17.52 -12.68
CA GLY A 180 17.08 17.39 -12.30
C GLY A 180 17.55 18.62 -11.50
N GLY A 181 18.63 19.25 -11.96
CA GLY A 181 19.19 20.47 -11.36
C GLY A 181 18.31 21.72 -11.46
N GLY A 182 17.21 21.69 -12.22
CA GLY A 182 16.22 22.77 -12.27
C GLY A 182 15.13 22.68 -11.20
N SER A 183 15.16 21.65 -10.34
CA SER A 183 14.19 21.49 -9.27
C SER A 183 14.53 22.39 -8.08
N PRO A 184 13.56 23.09 -7.46
CA PRO A 184 13.77 23.84 -6.21
C PRO A 184 14.14 22.94 -5.02
N LEU A 185 14.07 21.62 -5.21
CA LEU A 185 14.46 20.59 -4.25
C LEU A 185 15.82 19.94 -4.55
N ALA A 186 16.50 20.32 -5.64
CA ALA A 186 17.78 19.72 -6.03
C ALA A 186 18.92 20.06 -5.05
N GLU A 187 18.91 21.27 -4.49
CA GLU A 187 19.88 21.75 -3.50
C GLU A 187 19.34 21.74 -2.06
N ALA A 188 18.14 21.18 -1.85
CA ALA A 188 17.46 21.22 -0.57
C ALA A 188 18.07 20.24 0.44
N GLU A 189 18.23 20.68 1.68
CA GLU A 189 18.72 19.85 2.78
C GLU A 189 17.62 18.90 3.24
N THR A 190 17.92 17.60 3.35
CA THR A 190 16.93 16.61 3.83
C THR A 190 16.99 16.55 5.36
N TYR A 191 15.99 17.12 6.03
CA TYR A 191 15.87 17.10 7.49
C TYR A 191 15.29 15.79 8.02
N PHE A 192 14.42 15.16 7.23
CA PHE A 192 13.82 13.88 7.59
C PHE A 192 13.62 13.04 6.34
N ASP A 193 14.00 11.77 6.40
CA ASP A 193 13.62 10.80 5.39
C ASP A 193 13.12 9.57 6.14
N ALA A 194 11.86 9.20 5.97
CA ALA A 194 11.29 8.01 6.58
C ALA A 194 11.98 6.72 6.10
N ALA A 195 12.76 6.78 5.01
CA ALA A 195 13.63 5.67 4.61
C ALA A 195 14.88 5.53 5.51
N THR A 196 15.39 6.61 6.10
CA THR A 196 16.58 6.60 6.99
C THR A 196 16.22 6.70 8.47
N ALA A 197 15.12 7.38 8.80
CA ALA A 197 14.52 7.43 10.13
C ALA A 197 13.74 6.13 10.42
N THR A 198 14.50 5.07 10.67
CA THR A 198 14.03 3.85 11.32
C THR A 198 12.76 3.24 10.70
N GLY A 199 12.82 2.86 9.43
CA GLY A 199 12.05 1.70 8.98
C GLY A 199 12.69 0.43 9.58
N PRO A 200 11.92 -0.56 10.08
CA PRO A 200 12.52 -1.87 10.35
C PRO A 200 13.25 -2.29 9.08
N ALA A 201 14.50 -2.74 9.21
CA ALA A 201 15.32 -3.21 8.10
C ALA A 201 14.42 -3.93 7.09
N ALA A 202 14.38 -3.42 5.86
CA ALA A 202 13.44 -3.84 4.82
C ALA A 202 13.27 -5.36 4.90
N GLU A 203 12.06 -5.80 5.26
CA GLU A 203 11.81 -7.19 5.58
C GLU A 203 12.38 -8.07 4.46
N PRO A 204 13.26 -9.05 4.78
CA PRO A 204 13.93 -9.82 3.76
C PRO A 204 12.91 -10.42 2.80
N LEU A 205 13.21 -10.37 1.50
CA LEU A 205 12.27 -10.72 0.42
C LEU A 205 11.60 -12.08 0.65
N LEU A 206 12.38 -13.06 1.12
CA LEU A 206 11.91 -14.41 1.39
C LEU A 206 10.88 -14.48 2.53
N ARG A 207 11.03 -13.63 3.56
CA ARG A 207 10.08 -13.55 4.67
C ARG A 207 8.76 -12.93 4.23
N ARG A 208 8.82 -11.85 3.44
CA ARG A 208 7.62 -11.29 2.81
C ARG A 208 6.91 -12.33 1.94
N GLN A 209 7.65 -13.05 1.11
CA GLN A 209 7.10 -14.14 0.29
C GLN A 209 6.48 -15.26 1.13
N ALA A 210 7.09 -15.64 2.26
CA ALA A 210 6.55 -16.65 3.15
C ALA A 210 5.19 -16.22 3.73
N ARG A 211 5.07 -14.96 4.17
CA ARG A 211 3.82 -14.40 4.70
C ARG A 211 2.72 -14.32 3.64
N GLU A 212 3.04 -13.82 2.45
CA GLU A 212 2.09 -13.72 1.33
C GLU A 212 1.57 -15.12 0.94
N LYS A 213 2.46 -16.13 0.88
CA LYS A 213 2.07 -17.51 0.58
C LYS A 213 1.21 -18.13 1.69
N LEU A 214 1.49 -17.86 2.96
CA LEU A 214 0.64 -18.31 4.07
C LEU A 214 -0.74 -17.66 4.04
N MET A 215 -0.82 -16.36 3.73
CA MET A 215 -2.09 -15.67 3.60
C MET A 215 -2.92 -16.26 2.45
N ALA A 216 -2.29 -16.52 1.32
CA ALA A 216 -2.94 -17.20 0.20
C ALA A 216 -3.35 -18.64 0.56
N ALA A 217 -2.52 -19.39 1.28
CA ALA A 217 -2.85 -20.73 1.76
C ALA A 217 -4.06 -20.71 2.69
N ARG A 218 -4.15 -19.72 3.59
CA ARG A 218 -5.31 -19.55 4.49
C ARG A 218 -6.60 -19.36 3.70
N LEU A 219 -6.58 -18.48 2.71
CA LEU A 219 -7.73 -18.23 1.83
C LEU A 219 -8.18 -19.52 1.12
N LEU A 220 -7.23 -20.34 0.67
CA LEU A 220 -7.55 -21.62 0.02
C LEU A 220 -8.13 -22.65 0.99
N VAL A 221 -7.64 -22.70 2.23
CA VAL A 221 -8.22 -23.57 3.27
C VAL A 221 -9.66 -23.16 3.58
N ASP A 222 -9.93 -21.86 3.69
CA ASP A 222 -11.28 -21.34 3.95
C ASP A 222 -12.24 -21.68 2.78
N GLN A 223 -11.72 -21.82 1.55
CA GLN A 223 -12.46 -22.30 0.37
C GLN A 223 -12.45 -23.83 0.18
N GLN A 224 -11.99 -24.60 1.17
CA GLN A 224 -11.87 -26.07 1.11
C GLN A 224 -10.96 -26.60 -0.01
N LEU A 225 -10.02 -25.79 -0.51
CA LEU A 225 -9.05 -26.15 -1.54
C LEU A 225 -7.73 -26.64 -0.90
N PHE A 226 -7.79 -27.82 -0.28
CA PHE A 226 -6.70 -28.33 0.57
C PHE A 226 -5.40 -28.66 -0.19
N ASP A 227 -5.47 -29.25 -1.38
CA ASP A 227 -4.27 -29.65 -2.12
C ASP A 227 -3.43 -28.43 -2.53
N SER A 228 -4.09 -27.39 -3.07
CA SER A 228 -3.44 -26.14 -3.43
C SER A 228 -2.96 -25.36 -2.19
N ALA A 229 -3.69 -25.45 -1.08
CA ALA A 229 -3.24 -24.87 0.18
C ALA A 229 -1.96 -25.53 0.70
N LEU A 230 -1.87 -26.85 0.67
CA LEU A 230 -0.69 -27.61 1.12
C LEU A 230 0.56 -27.25 0.31
N GLU A 231 0.42 -27.10 -1.00
CA GLU A 231 1.47 -26.61 -1.89
C GLU A 231 1.99 -25.23 -1.48
N LEU A 232 1.07 -24.29 -1.17
CA LEU A 232 1.44 -22.95 -0.72
C LEU A 232 2.06 -22.94 0.69
N VAL A 233 1.54 -23.76 1.62
CA VAL A 233 2.12 -23.92 2.97
C VAL A 233 3.56 -24.44 2.87
N PHE A 234 3.78 -25.47 2.05
CA PHE A 234 5.13 -25.99 1.84
C PHE A 234 6.06 -24.94 1.23
N ALA A 235 5.61 -24.21 0.20
CA ALA A 235 6.39 -23.14 -0.41
C ALA A 235 6.68 -21.98 0.55
N ALA A 236 5.79 -21.70 1.50
CA ALA A 236 6.00 -20.69 2.53
C ALA A 236 7.06 -21.14 3.56
N LEU A 237 6.95 -22.38 4.04
CA LEU A 237 7.93 -22.99 4.95
C LEU A 237 9.33 -23.04 4.35
N LEU A 238 9.45 -23.32 3.04
CA LEU A 238 10.73 -23.27 2.34
C LEU A 238 11.33 -21.87 2.28
N SER A 239 10.52 -20.86 1.97
CA SER A 239 10.99 -19.47 1.97
C SER A 239 11.44 -19.03 3.37
N ALA A 240 10.73 -19.44 4.41
CA ALA A 240 11.07 -19.15 5.80
C ALA A 240 12.33 -19.89 6.28
N ALA A 241 12.48 -21.17 5.92
CA ALA A 241 13.68 -21.96 6.23
C ALA A 241 14.92 -21.42 5.50
N ALA A 242 14.76 -20.99 4.24
CA ALA A 242 15.82 -20.34 3.47
C ALA A 242 16.25 -19.00 4.08
N ASP A 243 15.30 -18.17 4.53
CA ASP A 243 15.57 -16.92 5.26
C ASP A 243 16.39 -17.20 6.53
N LYS A 244 15.97 -18.19 7.34
CA LYS A 244 16.66 -18.58 8.56
C LYS A 244 18.07 -19.10 8.31
N ALA A 245 18.29 -19.73 7.17
CA ALA A 245 19.60 -20.23 6.74
C ALA A 245 20.48 -19.19 6.04
N GLY A 246 19.98 -17.96 5.84
CA GLY A 246 20.70 -16.89 5.15
C GLY A 246 20.86 -17.11 3.64
N LEU A 247 19.99 -17.94 3.03
CA LEU A 247 20.01 -18.18 1.59
C LEU A 247 19.28 -17.07 0.85
N ALA A 248 19.77 -16.69 -0.33
CA ALA A 248 19.16 -15.64 -1.16
C ALA A 248 17.95 -16.12 -1.96
N THR A 249 17.83 -17.44 -2.19
CA THR A 249 16.77 -18.07 -2.98
C THR A 249 16.16 -19.25 -2.24
N PRO A 250 14.85 -19.52 -2.41
CA PRO A 250 14.21 -20.69 -1.81
C PRO A 250 14.78 -21.98 -2.41
N LEU A 251 14.88 -23.02 -1.59
CA LEU A 251 15.38 -24.32 -2.03
C LEU A 251 14.43 -24.99 -3.03
N ASN A 252 15.00 -25.80 -3.92
CA ASN A 252 14.23 -26.66 -4.80
C ASN A 252 13.61 -27.81 -4.00
N ARG A 253 12.36 -28.19 -4.34
CA ARG A 253 11.60 -29.27 -3.70
C ARG A 253 12.38 -30.60 -3.61
N ALA A 254 13.18 -30.93 -4.62
CA ALA A 254 13.94 -32.18 -4.66
C ALA A 254 15.10 -32.23 -3.65
N GLU A 255 15.64 -31.07 -3.27
CA GLU A 255 16.87 -30.96 -2.46
C GLU A 255 16.56 -30.80 -0.97
N VAL A 256 15.29 -30.53 -0.62
CA VAL A 256 14.85 -30.20 0.74
C VAL A 256 15.23 -31.27 1.76
N GLY A 257 15.01 -32.55 1.44
CA GLY A 257 15.33 -33.64 2.35
C GLY A 257 16.83 -33.76 2.61
N VAL A 258 17.65 -33.64 1.56
CA VAL A 258 19.11 -33.71 1.67
C VAL A 258 19.65 -32.53 2.46
N TRP A 259 19.14 -31.32 2.17
CA TRP A 259 19.56 -30.11 2.87
C TRP A 259 19.13 -30.10 4.35
N ALA A 260 17.89 -30.49 4.66
CA ALA A 260 17.36 -30.45 6.02
C ALA A 260 18.17 -31.34 6.98
N TYR A 261 18.50 -32.57 6.55
CA TYR A 261 19.26 -33.50 7.38
C TYR A 261 20.78 -33.39 7.20
N GLY A 262 21.27 -32.97 6.03
CA GLY A 262 22.70 -32.87 5.72
C GLY A 262 23.35 -31.56 6.16
N GLU A 263 22.60 -30.46 6.17
CA GLU A 263 23.14 -29.13 6.48
C GLU A 263 22.38 -28.42 7.59
N ALA A 264 21.05 -28.35 7.52
CA ALA A 264 20.26 -27.51 8.42
C ALA A 264 20.31 -27.99 9.88
N LEU A 265 20.10 -29.29 10.11
CA LEU A 265 20.14 -29.88 11.45
C LEU A 265 21.58 -29.94 12.03
N PRO A 266 22.62 -30.40 11.31
CA PRO A 266 23.98 -30.46 11.86
C PRO A 266 24.58 -29.09 12.16
N ARG A 267 24.21 -28.05 11.40
CA ARG A 267 24.66 -26.66 11.64
C ARG A 267 23.79 -25.92 12.66
N GLY A 268 22.74 -26.54 13.19
CA GLY A 268 21.83 -25.90 14.15
C GLY A 268 21.00 -24.75 13.56
N LEU A 269 20.83 -24.70 12.23
CA LEU A 269 20.02 -23.68 11.55
C LEU A 269 18.52 -23.94 11.76
N LEU A 270 18.13 -25.21 11.82
CA LEU A 270 16.78 -25.67 12.16
C LEU A 270 16.85 -26.66 13.32
N ASP A 271 15.84 -26.62 14.18
CA ASP A 271 15.65 -27.64 15.20
C ASP A 271 14.93 -28.88 14.64
N GLN A 272 14.89 -29.95 15.44
CA GLN A 272 14.30 -31.22 15.02
C GLN A 272 12.79 -31.09 14.73
N ASP A 273 12.09 -30.21 15.46
CA ASP A 273 10.66 -29.96 15.27
C ASP A 273 10.37 -29.20 13.98
N GLN A 274 11.21 -28.22 13.63
CA GLN A 274 11.13 -27.45 12.38
C GLN A 274 11.44 -28.31 11.16
N VAL A 275 12.45 -29.19 11.26
CA VAL A 275 12.72 -30.18 10.22
C VAL A 275 11.54 -31.15 10.07
N GLY A 276 10.97 -31.61 11.19
CA GLY A 276 9.76 -32.44 11.21
C GLY A 276 8.57 -31.75 10.54
N LEU A 277 8.34 -30.47 10.85
CA LEU A 277 7.29 -29.64 10.25
C LEU A 277 7.47 -29.51 8.73
N LEU A 278 8.68 -29.20 8.28
CA LEU A 278 9.02 -29.04 6.87
C LEU A 278 8.81 -30.35 6.09
N MET A 279 9.29 -31.48 6.63
CA MET A 279 9.13 -32.79 6.00
C MET A 279 7.68 -33.27 6.00
N ARG A 280 6.91 -32.97 7.06
CA ARG A 280 5.48 -33.26 7.11
C ARG A 280 4.72 -32.48 6.03
N ALA A 281 5.01 -31.18 5.86
CA ALA A 281 4.42 -30.37 4.80
C ALA A 281 4.79 -30.90 3.40
N PHE A 282 6.06 -31.30 3.20
CA PHE A 282 6.52 -31.93 1.96
C PHE A 282 5.76 -33.22 1.64
N SER A 283 5.59 -34.11 2.63
CA SER A 283 4.86 -35.36 2.45
C SER A 283 3.39 -35.11 2.10
N PHE A 284 2.72 -34.16 2.76
CA PHE A 284 1.33 -33.84 2.45
C PHE A 284 1.15 -33.18 1.09
N ALA A 285 2.08 -32.31 0.67
CA ALA A 285 2.06 -31.71 -0.66
C ALA A 285 2.21 -32.77 -1.78
N GLN A 286 2.92 -33.88 -1.52
CA GLN A 286 3.01 -35.00 -2.48
C GLN A 286 1.86 -36.00 -2.40
N GLY A 287 1.28 -36.17 -1.21
CA GLY A 287 0.37 -37.27 -0.89
C GLY A 287 -1.03 -37.17 -1.49
N GLY A 288 -1.50 -35.96 -1.84
CA GLY A 288 -2.81 -35.70 -2.46
C GLY A 288 -3.99 -36.17 -1.59
N ALA A 289 -4.72 -35.22 -1.00
CA ALA A 289 -5.77 -35.41 0.01
C ALA A 289 -5.29 -35.70 1.44
N ALA A 290 -5.06 -34.63 2.20
CA ALA A 290 -4.96 -34.67 3.66
C ALA A 290 -6.32 -34.28 4.30
N PRO A 291 -6.70 -34.91 5.43
CA PRO A 291 -7.85 -34.47 6.24
C PRO A 291 -7.78 -32.99 6.62
N ALA A 292 -8.92 -32.29 6.57
CA ALA A 292 -9.01 -30.85 6.84
C ALA A 292 -8.38 -30.45 8.18
N THR A 293 -8.57 -31.26 9.23
CA THR A 293 -8.00 -31.03 10.56
C THR A 293 -6.47 -31.01 10.57
N LEU A 294 -5.83 -31.87 9.76
CA LEU A 294 -4.37 -31.92 9.64
C LEU A 294 -3.85 -30.72 8.85
N VAL A 295 -4.58 -30.27 7.83
CA VAL A 295 -4.21 -29.08 7.03
C VAL A 295 -4.30 -27.82 7.88
N SER A 296 -5.37 -27.65 8.67
CA SER A 296 -5.51 -26.52 9.59
C SER A 296 -4.41 -26.51 10.66
N GLY A 297 -4.10 -27.66 11.27
CA GLY A 297 -3.00 -27.76 12.23
C GLY A 297 -1.63 -27.44 11.62
N LEU A 298 -1.37 -27.93 10.39
CA LEU A 298 -0.15 -27.61 9.66
C LEU A 298 -0.03 -26.10 9.37
N LEU A 299 -1.13 -25.45 9.01
CA LEU A 299 -1.16 -24.03 8.72
C LEU A 299 -0.82 -23.19 9.97
N GLU A 300 -1.38 -23.55 11.13
CA GLU A 300 -1.08 -22.89 12.40
C GLU A 300 0.37 -23.09 12.83
N ASP A 301 0.90 -24.31 12.70
CA ASP A 301 2.31 -24.59 12.98
C ASP A 301 3.24 -23.80 12.04
N ALA A 302 2.87 -23.68 10.76
CA ALA A 302 3.61 -22.91 9.77
C ALA A 302 3.57 -21.40 10.06
N ALA A 303 2.43 -20.87 10.48
CA ALA A 303 2.30 -19.48 10.89
C ALA A 303 3.23 -19.17 12.08
N ARG A 304 3.21 -20.03 13.11
CA ARG A 304 4.11 -19.92 14.27
C ARG A 304 5.58 -19.94 13.86
N PHE A 305 5.96 -20.80 12.91
CA PHE A 305 7.34 -20.84 12.41
C PHE A 305 7.74 -19.53 11.72
N VAL A 306 6.92 -18.99 10.83
CA VAL A 306 7.22 -17.72 10.12
C VAL A 306 7.28 -16.53 11.08
N GLU A 307 6.44 -16.51 12.11
CA GLU A 307 6.46 -15.47 13.15
C GLU A 307 7.67 -15.59 14.08
N SER A 308 8.18 -16.81 14.32
CA SER A 308 9.35 -17.05 15.18
C SER A 308 10.68 -16.61 14.58
N LEU A 309 10.71 -16.19 13.31
CA LEU A 309 11.93 -15.75 12.65
C LEU A 309 12.44 -14.43 13.28
N PRO A 310 13.68 -14.41 13.82
CA PRO A 310 14.21 -13.20 14.43
C PRO A 310 14.26 -12.07 13.40
N THR A 311 13.93 -10.85 13.82
CA THR A 311 14.21 -9.63 13.04
C THR A 311 15.72 -9.46 13.04
N THR A 312 16.39 -10.02 12.04
CA THR A 312 17.82 -9.86 11.87
C THR A 312 18.10 -8.40 11.55
N LEU A 313 18.55 -7.66 12.57
CA LEU A 313 19.43 -6.52 12.38
C LEU A 313 20.59 -7.01 11.50
N PRO A 314 20.96 -6.29 10.42
CA PRO A 314 22.16 -6.64 9.68
C PRO A 314 23.34 -6.57 10.65
N ALA A 315 24.04 -7.69 10.81
CA ALA A 315 25.32 -7.74 11.51
C ALA A 315 26.31 -6.83 10.76
N GLN A 316 27.05 -6.04 11.55
CA GLN A 316 28.05 -5.05 11.14
C GLN A 316 29.16 -5.64 10.27
#